data_AF-A1WW73-F1
#
_entry.id   AF-A1WW73-F1
#
_cell.length_a   1.000
_cell.length_b   1.000
_cell.length_c   1.000
_cell.angle_alpha   90.00
_cell.angle_beta   90.00
_cell.angle_gamma   90.00
#
_symmetry.space_group_name_H-M   'P 1'
#
loop_
_entity.id
_entity.type
_entity.pdbx_description
1 polymer ?
#
loop_
_entity_poly.entity_id
_entity_poly.type
_entity_poly.pdbx_seq_one_letter_code
_entity_poly.pdbx_strand_id
1 'polypeptide(L)'
;MQREVLLPDGERVPALGQGTWHMGERRAECDSEVATLRTGLDSGLTLIDTAEMYGDGGAERVVENRAALDVTLTETQRAELDELFPPPDGPRRLAIV
;
A
#
# COMPACT_ATOMS: atom_id res chain seq x y z
N MET A 1 -2.22 -24.58 5.43
CA MET A 1 -0.87 -24.71 4.83
C MET A 1 -0.97 -24.14 3.43
N GLN A 2 -0.21 -23.09 3.11
CA GLN A 2 -0.28 -22.46 1.80
C GLN A 2 0.41 -23.32 0.75
N ARG A 3 -0.22 -23.44 -0.43
CA ARG A 3 0.32 -24.16 -1.57
C ARG A 3 1.24 -23.21 -2.34
N GLU A 4 2.39 -23.72 -2.79
CA GLU A 4 3.34 -22.97 -3.61
C GLU A 4 3.45 -23.58 -5.02
N VAL A 5 3.89 -22.76 -5.97
CA VAL A 5 4.25 -23.16 -7.34
C VAL A 5 5.74 -22.89 -7.55
N LEU A 6 6.44 -23.82 -8.19
CA LEU A 6 7.82 -23.64 -8.62
C LEU A 6 7.83 -23.02 -10.01
N LEU A 7 8.44 -21.85 -10.14
CA LEU A 7 8.64 -21.16 -11.42
C LEU A 7 9.82 -21.79 -12.20
N PRO A 8 9.92 -21.56 -13.52
CA PRO A 8 10.98 -22.15 -14.35
C PRO A 8 12.42 -21.80 -13.93
N ASP A 9 12.61 -20.69 -13.23
CA ASP A 9 13.90 -20.23 -12.66
C ASP A 9 14.19 -20.83 -11.27
N GLY A 10 13.28 -21.64 -10.73
CA GLY A 10 13.41 -22.26 -9.42
C GLY A 10 12.84 -21.45 -8.26
N GLU A 11 12.27 -20.27 -8.51
CA GLU A 11 11.58 -19.49 -7.47
C GLU A 11 10.31 -20.21 -7.02
N ARG A 12 10.02 -20.17 -5.71
CA ARG A 12 8.78 -20.67 -5.13
C ARG A 12 7.89 -19.49 -4.80
N VAL A 13 6.72 -19.44 -5.43
CA VAL A 13 5.72 -18.40 -5.19
C VAL A 13 4.44 -18.99 -4.62
N PRO A 14 3.67 -18.23 -3.82
CA PRO A 14 2.33 -18.65 -3.42
C PRO A 14 1.48 -19.02 -4.64
N ALA A 15 0.79 -20.15 -4.58
CA ALA A 15 -0.11 -20.59 -5.65
C ALA A 15 -1.38 -19.74 -5.76
N LEU A 16 -1.64 -18.91 -4.75
CA LEU A 16 -2.79 -18.02 -4.65
C LEU A 16 -2.32 -16.65 -4.15
N GLY A 17 -2.91 -15.60 -4.70
CA GLY A 17 -2.69 -14.20 -4.31
C GLY A 17 -3.97 -13.38 -4.42
N GLN A 18 -3.89 -12.10 -4.09
CA GLN A 18 -4.99 -11.14 -4.19
C GLN A 18 -4.71 -10.15 -5.31
N GLY A 19 -5.59 -10.07 -6.30
CA GLY A 19 -5.54 -9.01 -7.32
C GLY A 19 -6.24 -7.74 -6.86
N THR A 20 -5.68 -6.59 -7.23
CA THR A 20 -6.23 -5.26 -6.90
C THR A 20 -7.01 -4.63 -8.06
N TRP A 21 -7.29 -5.39 -9.13
CA TRP A 21 -8.09 -4.89 -10.25
C TRP A 21 -9.47 -4.38 -9.76
N HIS A 22 -9.84 -3.18 -10.19
CA HIS A 22 -10.97 -2.35 -9.71
C HIS A 22 -10.83 -1.66 -8.34
N MET A 23 -9.76 -1.90 -7.58
CA MET A 23 -9.52 -1.13 -6.35
C MET A 23 -9.03 0.29 -6.67
N GLY A 24 -9.35 1.25 -5.80
CA GLY A 24 -8.89 2.63 -5.92
C GLY A 24 -9.67 3.49 -6.93
N GLU A 25 -10.68 2.92 -7.61
CA GLU A 25 -11.57 3.66 -8.53
C GLU A 25 -12.50 4.63 -7.78
N ARG A 26 -12.88 4.30 -6.54
CA ARG A 26 -13.84 5.07 -5.74
C ARG A 26 -13.31 5.33 -4.35
N ARG A 27 -13.01 6.59 -4.05
CA ARG A 27 -12.45 7.02 -2.75
C ARG A 27 -13.29 6.57 -1.53
N ALA A 28 -14.61 6.47 -1.68
CA ALA A 28 -15.50 6.02 -0.61
C ALA A 28 -15.31 4.53 -0.25
N GLU A 29 -14.67 3.75 -1.10
CA GLU A 29 -14.45 2.31 -0.90
C GLU A 29 -13.05 1.97 -0.39
N CYS A 30 -12.14 2.95 -0.35
CA CYS A 30 -10.76 2.80 0.07
C CYS A 30 -10.63 1.99 1.38
N ASP A 31 -11.42 2.31 2.41
CA ASP A 31 -11.36 1.61 3.70
C ASP A 31 -11.79 0.13 3.58
N SER A 32 -12.78 -0.16 2.72
CA SER A 32 -13.26 -1.52 2.46
C SER A 32 -12.26 -2.32 1.63
N GLU A 33 -11.59 -1.68 0.66
CA GLU A 33 -10.54 -2.28 -0.15
C GLU A 33 -9.32 -2.62 0.72
N VAL A 34 -8.89 -1.70 1.58
CA VAL A 34 -7.83 -1.95 2.57
C VAL A 34 -8.21 -3.08 3.52
N ALA A 35 -9.45 -3.12 4.00
CA ALA A 35 -9.92 -4.21 4.87
C ALA A 35 -9.92 -5.56 4.15
N THR A 36 -10.22 -5.59 2.85
CA THR A 36 -10.17 -6.79 2.01
C THR A 36 -8.74 -7.31 1.87
N LEU A 37 -7.78 -6.41 1.61
CA LEU A 37 -6.36 -6.76 1.56
C LEU A 37 -5.88 -7.32 2.91
N ARG A 38 -6.21 -6.67 4.02
CA ARG A 38 -5.87 -7.15 5.37
C ARG A 38 -6.45 -8.54 5.65
N THR A 39 -7.71 -8.78 5.31
CA THR A 39 -8.35 -10.08 5.53
C THR A 39 -7.62 -11.20 4.81
N GLY A 40 -7.14 -10.94 3.58
CA GLY A 40 -6.36 -11.92 2.85
C GLY A 40 -4.99 -12.17 3.48
N LEU A 41 -4.27 -11.13 3.89
CA LEU A 41 -3.02 -11.24 4.64
C LEU A 41 -3.19 -12.03 5.95
N ASP A 42 -4.22 -11.73 6.73
CA ASP A 42 -4.55 -12.43 7.98
C ASP A 42 -4.93 -13.89 7.74
N SER A 43 -5.49 -14.19 6.56
CA SER A 43 -5.77 -15.55 6.08
C SER A 43 -4.53 -16.25 5.49
N GLY A 44 -3.40 -15.55 5.43
CA GLY A 44 -2.11 -16.02 4.98
C GLY A 44 -1.73 -15.63 3.56
N LEU A 45 -2.60 -15.01 2.75
CA LEU A 45 -2.24 -14.64 1.38
C LEU A 45 -1.09 -13.63 1.40
N THR A 46 0.01 -13.93 0.71
CA THR A 46 1.22 -13.08 0.71
C THR A 46 1.58 -12.50 -0.65
N LEU A 47 0.92 -12.96 -1.73
CA LEU A 47 1.09 -12.44 -3.08
C LEU A 47 -0.02 -11.41 -3.37
N ILE A 48 0.36 -10.18 -3.69
CA ILE A 48 -0.54 -9.11 -4.11
C ILE A 48 -0.21 -8.74 -5.56
N ASP A 49 -1.20 -8.80 -6.44
CA ASP A 49 -1.10 -8.44 -7.85
C ASP A 49 -1.67 -7.03 -8.06
N THR A 50 -0.88 -6.14 -8.66
CA THR A 50 -1.20 -4.74 -8.89
C THR A 50 -0.54 -4.22 -10.17
N ALA A 51 -1.00 -3.07 -10.68
CA ALA A 51 -0.37 -2.39 -11.80
C ALA A 51 -0.64 -0.87 -11.74
N GLU A 52 0.25 -0.07 -12.33
CA GLU A 52 0.12 1.40 -12.43
C GLU A 52 -1.21 1.83 -13.07
N MET A 53 -1.72 1.03 -14.01
CA MET A 53 -2.95 1.32 -14.75
C MET A 53 -4.24 0.95 -14.00
N TYR A 54 -4.16 0.28 -12.85
CA TYR A 54 -5.36 -0.15 -12.10
C TYR A 54 -5.93 1.02 -11.29
N GLY A 55 -7.20 1.35 -11.55
CA GLY A 55 -7.88 2.47 -10.91
C GLY A 55 -7.26 3.83 -11.23
N ASP A 56 -6.64 4.00 -12.40
CA ASP A 56 -5.91 5.23 -12.80
C ASP A 56 -4.78 5.59 -11.81
N GLY A 57 -4.05 4.58 -11.33
CA GLY A 57 -3.03 4.70 -10.28
C GLY A 57 -3.59 4.65 -8.84
N GLY A 58 -4.91 4.55 -8.68
CA GLY A 58 -5.58 4.46 -7.38
C GLY A 58 -5.28 3.16 -6.62
N ALA A 59 -5.12 2.03 -7.33
CA ALA A 59 -4.87 0.74 -6.69
C ALA A 59 -3.49 0.68 -6.00
N GLU A 60 -2.45 1.19 -6.67
CA GLU A 60 -1.12 1.34 -6.06
C GLU A 60 -1.17 2.26 -4.84
N ARG A 61 -1.90 3.37 -4.91
CA ARG A 61 -2.06 4.27 -3.75
C ARG A 61 -2.72 3.59 -2.56
N VAL A 62 -3.66 2.68 -2.77
CA VAL A 62 -4.29 1.89 -1.68
C VAL A 62 -3.26 0.96 -1.03
N VAL A 63 -2.44 0.30 -1.85
CA VAL A 63 -1.34 -0.56 -1.38
C VAL A 63 -0.25 0.26 -0.67
N GLU A 64 0.19 1.39 -1.24
CA GLU A 64 1.17 2.30 -0.66
C GLU A 64 0.69 2.91 0.66
N ASN A 65 -0.55 3.39 0.73
CA ASN A 65 -1.13 3.92 1.96
C ASN A 65 -1.16 2.85 3.06
N ARG A 66 -1.41 1.59 2.70
CA ARG A 66 -1.33 0.48 3.64
C ARG A 66 0.12 0.21 4.07
N ALA A 67 1.06 0.17 3.13
CA ALA A 67 2.48 -0.06 3.41
C ALA A 67 3.07 1.07 4.28
N ALA A 68 2.60 2.30 4.12
CA ALA A 68 2.99 3.44 4.95
C ALA A 68 2.65 3.25 6.44
N LEU A 69 1.65 2.43 6.78
CA LEU A 69 1.36 2.08 8.19
C LEU A 69 2.41 1.16 8.81
N ASP A 70 3.18 0.44 8.00
CA ASP A 70 4.26 -0.43 8.44
C ASP A 70 5.60 0.31 8.48
N VAL A 71 5.66 1.55 7.98
CA VAL A 71 6.87 2.40 8.00
C VAL A 71 7.04 3.00 9.40
N THR A 72 8.11 2.58 10.08
CA THR A 72 8.57 3.21 11.32
C THR A 72 9.76 4.10 11.01
N LEU A 73 9.61 5.41 11.23
CA LEU A 73 10.69 6.38 11.05
C LEU A 73 11.65 6.33 12.26
N THR A 74 12.95 6.33 11.99
CA THR A 74 13.98 6.56 13.01
C THR A 74 13.93 7.99 13.53
N GLU A 75 14.52 8.27 14.70
CA GLU A 75 14.64 9.63 15.22
C GLU A 75 15.37 10.56 14.24
N THR A 76 16.42 10.06 13.58
CA THR A 76 17.17 10.81 12.57
C THR A 76 16.29 11.17 11.37
N GLN A 77 15.57 10.19 10.80
CA GLN A 77 14.67 10.44 9.67
C GLN A 77 13.53 11.39 10.04
N ARG A 78 13.03 11.29 11.28
CA ARG A 78 12.02 12.22 11.79
C ARG A 78 12.56 13.65 11.90
N ALA A 79 13.77 13.81 12.42
CA ALA A 79 14.42 15.12 12.52
C ALA A 79 14.72 15.73 11.14
N GLU A 80 15.16 14.92 10.18
CA GLU A 80 15.34 15.36 8.78
C GLU A 80 14.02 15.82 8.15
N LEU A 81 12.92 15.11 8.41
CA LEU A 81 11.60 15.53 7.94
C LEU A 81 11.13 16.83 8.59
N ASP A 82 11.36 17.01 9.89
CA ASP A 82 11.01 18.25 10.59
C ASP A 82 11.83 19.45 10.08
N GLU A 83 13.08 19.23 9.62
CA GLU A 83 13.90 20.27 8.98
C GLU A 83 13.41 20.61 7.56
N LEU A 84 13.09 19.58 6.76
CA LEU A 84 12.60 19.74 5.38
C LEU A 84 11.18 20.32 5.31
N PHE A 85 10.35 19.96 6.28
CA PHE A 85 8.94 20.33 6.38
C PHE A 85 8.64 20.94 7.75
N PRO A 86 9.20 22.11 8.06
CA PRO A 86 9.01 22.74 9.36
C PRO A 86 7.52 22.98 9.64
N PRO A 87 7.08 22.84 10.89
CA PRO A 87 5.69 23.07 11.26
C PRO A 87 5.30 24.52 10.90
N PRO A 88 4.11 24.73 10.31
CA PRO A 88 3.69 26.07 9.93
C PRO A 88 3.42 26.92 11.18
N ASP A 89 3.76 28.21 11.13
CA ASP A 89 3.53 29.19 12.22
C ASP A 89 2.04 29.47 12.51
N GLY A 90 1.12 28.81 11.79
CA GLY A 90 -0.31 28.92 11.99
C GLY A 90 -1.15 28.23 10.90
N PRO A 91 -2.47 28.16 11.08
CA PRO A 91 -3.38 27.57 10.11
C PRO A 91 -3.34 28.36 8.80
N ARG A 92 -2.89 27.71 7.71
CA ARG A 92 -2.83 28.29 6.37
C ARG A 92 -3.41 27.33 5.34
N ARG A 93 -3.99 27.87 4.27
CA ARG A 93 -4.58 27.05 3.20
C ARG A 93 -3.49 26.21 2.54
N LEU A 94 -3.73 24.91 2.39
CA LEU A 94 -2.79 24.01 1.73
C LEU A 94 -2.66 24.44 0.27
N ALA A 95 -1.47 24.83 -0.16
CA ALA A 95 -1.19 25.11 -1.56
C ALA A 95 -1.04 23.78 -2.28
N ILE A 96 -2.05 23.41 -3.07
CA ILE A 96 -1.96 22.30 -4.01
C ILE A 96 -1.47 22.94 -5.32
N VAL A 97 -0.26 22.56 -5.75
CA VAL A 97 0.29 22.91 -7.06
C VAL A 97 -0.11 21.82 -8.05
#